data_AF-A0A0C3I8L3-F1
#
_entry.id   AF-A0A0C3I8L3-F1
#
_cell.length_a   1.000
_cell.length_b   1.000
_cell.length_c   1.000
_cell.angle_alpha   90.00
_cell.angle_beta   90.00
_cell.angle_gamma   90.00
#
_symmetry.space_group_name_H-M   'P 1'
#
loop_
_entity.id
_entity.type
_entity.pdbx_description
1 polymer ?
#
loop_
_entity_poly.entity_id
_entity_poly.type
_entity_poly.pdbx_seq_one_letter_code
_entity_poly.pdbx_strand_id
1 'polypeptide(L)'
;MIRSRLAFVRFLGAGVIQDIKARLPWYLSDWTDARNYRVVPAIALIFCANVLPGIAFSLDLIETTNQYGISEVLVSTFMAAFVFSVFGAQPLTIAGVTGPITVFNKTIYNILMTQSNPPNYLHFIGWVYLWAAVIHWITAILNWCNFLKYVTLFSCDTFGFYVSWIYLQYGVQVITRQFTGGFVSAAVAIILAILMVVTSFIFQKLSEKPYFHRVVRQFIADYGMPISLVAASAMAYWGRLHSANVLTLPVGGAFQAANGRSWLVKFWELDGKWTGIALPFGIILWILFFFDHNVS
;
A
#
# COMPACT_ATOMS: atom_id res chain seq x y z
N MET A 1 1.38 -31.28 -30.73
CA MET A 1 0.56 -30.91 -29.56
C MET A 1 0.35 -29.39 -29.54
N ILE A 2 -0.23 -28.84 -30.62
CA ILE A 2 -0.46 -27.40 -30.85
C ILE A 2 -1.97 -27.23 -30.99
N ARG A 3 -2.71 -27.34 -29.87
CA ARG A 3 -4.12 -26.93 -29.85
C ARG A 3 -4.17 -25.56 -29.17
N SER A 4 -4.60 -24.57 -29.95
CA SER A 4 -5.16 -23.30 -29.48
C SER A 4 -4.19 -22.23 -28.96
N ARG A 5 -3.43 -21.59 -29.86
CA ARG A 5 -2.89 -20.24 -29.64
C ARG A 5 -3.92 -19.11 -29.89
N LEU A 6 -5.18 -19.46 -30.17
CA LEU A 6 -6.25 -18.57 -30.64
C LEU A 6 -7.57 -18.68 -29.84
N ALA A 7 -7.57 -19.27 -28.64
CA ALA A 7 -8.72 -19.16 -27.72
C ALA A 7 -8.66 -17.88 -26.88
N PHE A 8 -8.31 -16.75 -27.51
CA PHE A 8 -8.18 -15.47 -26.80
C PHE A 8 -9.55 -14.97 -26.29
N VAL A 9 -10.64 -15.28 -27.01
CA VAL A 9 -12.01 -14.96 -26.62
C VAL A 9 -12.94 -16.06 -27.13
N ARG A 10 -13.09 -17.18 -26.40
CA ARG A 10 -14.13 -18.18 -26.74
C ARG A 10 -15.44 -17.93 -26.00
N PHE A 11 -15.40 -17.30 -24.83
CA PHE A 11 -16.57 -16.91 -24.03
C PHE A 11 -16.22 -15.76 -23.07
N LEU A 12 -17.12 -14.79 -22.91
CA LEU A 12 -16.97 -13.69 -21.95
C LEU A 12 -16.97 -14.25 -20.52
N GLY A 13 -16.01 -13.85 -19.68
CA GLY A 13 -15.91 -14.33 -18.30
C GLY A 13 -15.38 -15.76 -18.13
N ALA A 14 -14.89 -16.42 -19.19
CA ALA A 14 -14.31 -17.76 -19.10
C ALA A 14 -13.11 -17.84 -18.13
N GLY A 15 -12.24 -16.81 -18.10
CA GLY A 15 -11.09 -16.76 -17.20
C GLY A 15 -11.53 -16.70 -15.73
N VAL A 16 -12.49 -15.83 -15.41
CA VAL A 16 -13.05 -15.73 -14.04
C VAL A 16 -13.60 -17.08 -13.56
N ILE A 17 -14.33 -17.80 -14.41
CA ILE A 17 -14.86 -19.13 -14.07
C ILE A 17 -13.72 -20.13 -13.84
N GLN A 18 -12.67 -20.07 -14.65
CA GLN A 18 -11.50 -20.94 -14.51
C GLN A 18 -10.75 -20.66 -13.20
N ASP A 19 -10.56 -19.39 -12.84
CA ASP A 19 -9.89 -18.99 -11.61
C ASP A 19 -10.66 -19.45 -10.36
N ILE A 20 -12.00 -19.28 -10.37
CA ILE A 20 -12.86 -19.79 -9.29
C ILE A 20 -12.75 -21.31 -9.17
N LYS A 21 -12.83 -22.04 -10.29
CA LYS A 21 -12.72 -23.51 -10.28
C LYS A 21 -11.36 -24.00 -9.79
N ALA A 22 -10.29 -23.27 -10.10
CA ALA A 22 -8.94 -23.60 -9.64
C ALA A 22 -8.76 -23.31 -8.15
N ARG A 23 -9.34 -22.22 -7.63
CA ARG A 23 -9.14 -21.77 -6.25
C ARG A 23 -10.06 -22.43 -5.23
N LEU A 24 -11.33 -22.61 -5.57
CA LEU A 24 -12.39 -23.04 -4.63
C LEU A 24 -12.07 -24.33 -3.84
N PRO A 25 -11.42 -25.37 -4.42
CA PRO A 25 -11.10 -26.60 -3.67
C PRO A 25 -10.14 -26.38 -2.49
N TRP A 26 -9.25 -25.39 -2.58
CA TRP A 26 -8.22 -25.12 -1.58
C TRP A 26 -8.67 -24.16 -0.47
N TYR A 27 -9.79 -23.46 -0.67
CA TYR A 27 -10.22 -22.41 0.26
C TYR A 27 -10.45 -22.92 1.69
N LEU A 28 -11.03 -24.12 1.83
CA LEU A 28 -11.27 -24.72 3.14
C LEU A 28 -9.99 -25.22 3.81
N SER A 29 -9.03 -25.74 3.04
CA SER A 29 -7.75 -26.22 3.59
C SER A 29 -6.88 -25.07 4.10
N ASP A 30 -6.97 -23.88 3.52
CA ASP A 30 -6.16 -22.73 3.95
C ASP A 30 -6.40 -22.35 5.41
N TRP A 31 -7.64 -22.47 5.90
CA TRP A 31 -7.97 -22.20 7.31
C TRP A 31 -7.37 -23.23 8.27
N THR A 32 -7.25 -24.48 7.83
CA THR A 32 -6.59 -25.53 8.62
C THR A 32 -5.07 -25.40 8.56
N ASP A 33 -4.52 -25.05 7.39
CA ASP A 33 -3.09 -24.89 7.15
C ASP A 33 -2.52 -23.66 7.88
N ALA A 34 -3.36 -22.64 8.10
CA ALA A 34 -3.02 -21.46 8.90
C ALA A 34 -2.79 -21.78 10.39
N ARG A 35 -3.12 -22.98 10.88
CA ARG A 35 -2.84 -23.40 12.27
C ARG A 35 -1.38 -23.83 12.47
N ASN A 36 -0.45 -23.00 12.02
CA ASN A 36 0.98 -23.20 12.15
C ASN A 36 1.57 -22.10 13.03
N TYR A 37 2.47 -22.47 13.95
CA TYR A 37 3.14 -21.53 14.84
C TYR A 37 3.89 -20.41 14.08
N ARG A 38 4.28 -20.65 12.83
CA ARG A 38 4.95 -19.67 11.95
C ARG A 38 4.04 -18.55 11.44
N VAL A 39 2.74 -18.70 11.58
CA VAL A 39 1.79 -17.66 11.14
C VAL A 39 1.84 -16.45 12.06
N VAL A 40 2.02 -16.65 13.38
CA VAL A 40 2.13 -15.56 14.36
C VAL A 40 3.28 -14.58 14.03
N PRO A 41 4.54 -15.03 13.81
CA PRO A 41 5.60 -14.12 13.42
C PRO A 41 5.36 -13.45 12.06
N ALA A 42 4.82 -14.20 11.09
CA ALA A 42 4.49 -13.64 9.78
C ALA A 42 3.47 -12.50 9.89
N ILE A 43 2.43 -12.65 10.72
CA ILE A 43 1.45 -11.59 11.00
C ILE A 43 2.14 -10.35 11.55
N ALA A 44 3.00 -10.50 12.58
CA ALA A 44 3.68 -9.37 13.20
C ALA A 44 4.61 -8.64 12.21
N LEU A 45 5.36 -9.40 11.42
CA LEU A 45 6.27 -8.87 10.41
C LEU A 45 5.51 -8.12 9.31
N ILE A 46 4.49 -8.75 8.71
CA ILE A 46 3.73 -8.16 7.61
C ILE A 46 2.89 -6.97 8.08
N PHE A 47 2.35 -7.00 9.30
CA PHE A 47 1.66 -5.86 9.89
C PHE A 47 2.59 -4.63 9.94
N CYS A 48 3.78 -4.78 10.54
CA CYS A 48 4.74 -3.67 10.61
C CYS A 48 5.22 -3.24 9.21
N ALA A 49 5.44 -4.19 8.30
CA ALA A 49 5.90 -3.90 6.94
C ALA A 49 4.86 -3.16 6.09
N ASN A 50 3.56 -3.39 6.29
CA ASN A 50 2.49 -2.74 5.53
C ASN A 50 2.03 -1.41 6.17
N VAL A 51 1.97 -1.36 7.51
CA VAL A 51 1.48 -0.17 8.23
C VAL A 51 2.45 1.00 8.11
N LEU A 52 3.77 0.78 8.19
CA LEU A 52 4.75 1.87 8.16
C LEU A 52 4.73 2.67 6.85
N PRO A 53 4.82 2.04 5.65
CA PRO A 53 4.69 2.75 4.39
C PRO A 53 3.29 3.36 4.21
N GLY A 54 2.24 2.62 4.61
CA GLY A 54 0.86 3.12 4.53
C GLY A 54 0.67 4.43 5.30
N ILE A 55 1.23 4.53 6.51
CA ILE A 55 1.21 5.76 7.31
C ILE A 55 2.02 6.87 6.62
N ALA A 56 3.25 6.58 6.16
CA ALA A 56 4.11 7.58 5.52
C ALA A 56 3.46 8.19 4.27
N PHE A 57 2.86 7.36 3.43
CA PHE A 57 2.12 7.79 2.23
C PHE A 57 0.85 8.55 2.58
N SER A 58 0.10 8.09 3.59
CA SER A 58 -1.09 8.81 4.06
C SER A 58 -0.73 10.21 4.57
N LEU A 59 0.37 10.36 5.31
CA LEU A 59 0.81 11.64 5.85
C LEU A 59 1.15 12.64 4.74
N ASP A 60 1.89 12.21 3.70
CA ASP A 60 2.17 13.05 2.52
C ASP A 60 0.89 13.49 1.79
N LEU A 61 -0.07 12.57 1.66
CA LEU A 61 -1.35 12.87 1.00
C LEU A 61 -2.16 13.90 1.80
N ILE A 62 -2.19 13.76 3.12
CA ILE A 62 -2.93 14.63 4.03
C ILE A 62 -2.32 16.04 4.04
N GLU A 63 -1.00 16.13 4.19
CA GLU A 63 -0.28 17.41 4.17
C GLU A 63 -0.47 18.16 2.85
N THR A 64 -0.58 17.43 1.73
CA THR A 64 -0.74 18.07 0.43
C THR A 64 -2.19 18.47 0.12
N THR A 65 -3.17 17.62 0.46
CA THR A 65 -4.56 17.81 0.04
C THR A 65 -5.45 18.42 1.12
N ASN A 66 -5.14 18.18 2.40
CA ASN A 66 -6.02 18.43 3.54
C ASN A 66 -7.45 17.85 3.39
N GLN A 67 -7.67 16.90 2.46
CA GLN A 67 -8.97 16.28 2.18
C GLN A 67 -9.12 14.88 2.78
N TYR A 68 -8.00 14.20 3.03
CA TYR A 68 -7.96 12.86 3.63
C TYR A 68 -7.61 12.94 5.12
N GLY A 69 -8.02 11.92 5.87
CA GLY A 69 -7.57 11.68 7.24
C GLY A 69 -6.75 10.39 7.35
N ILE A 70 -5.86 10.32 8.35
CA ILE A 70 -5.04 9.10 8.60
C ILE A 70 -5.97 7.92 8.91
N SER A 71 -6.99 8.17 9.74
CA SER A 71 -8.03 7.19 10.09
C SER A 71 -8.74 6.63 8.85
N GLU A 72 -9.09 7.49 7.89
CA GLU A 72 -9.80 7.09 6.66
C GLU A 72 -8.92 6.20 5.77
N VAL A 73 -7.65 6.57 5.61
CA VAL A 73 -6.70 5.79 4.80
C VAL A 73 -6.40 4.44 5.46
N LEU A 74 -6.22 4.41 6.78
CA LEU A 74 -6.00 3.15 7.52
C LEU A 74 -7.21 2.23 7.47
N VAL A 75 -8.42 2.75 7.68
CA VAL A 75 -9.67 1.96 7.58
C VAL A 75 -9.88 1.46 6.16
N SER A 76 -9.66 2.30 5.15
CA SER A 76 -9.73 1.90 3.74
C SER A 76 -8.75 0.76 3.42
N THR A 77 -7.50 0.89 3.86
CA THR A 77 -6.47 -0.15 3.69
C THR A 77 -6.89 -1.45 4.37
N PHE A 78 -7.38 -1.38 5.61
CA PHE A 78 -7.86 -2.55 6.35
C PHE A 78 -9.03 -3.25 5.64
N MET A 79 -10.05 -2.48 5.22
CA MET A 79 -11.21 -3.04 4.53
C MET A 79 -10.81 -3.69 3.20
N ALA A 80 -9.94 -3.03 2.42
CA ALA A 80 -9.45 -3.58 1.15
C ALA A 80 -8.65 -4.88 1.37
N ALA A 81 -7.71 -4.89 2.32
CA ALA A 81 -6.93 -6.08 2.65
C ALA A 81 -7.80 -7.22 3.19
N PHE A 82 -8.80 -6.92 4.03
CA PHE A 82 -9.74 -7.91 4.53
C PHE A 82 -10.56 -8.55 3.39
N VAL A 83 -11.21 -7.73 2.56
CA VAL A 83 -12.00 -8.20 1.42
C VAL A 83 -11.13 -9.02 0.46
N PHE A 84 -9.93 -8.54 0.15
CA PHE A 84 -9.02 -9.25 -0.73
C PHE A 84 -8.53 -10.58 -0.11
N SER A 85 -8.24 -10.63 1.18
CA SER A 85 -7.82 -11.88 1.86
C SER A 85 -8.92 -12.95 1.89
N VAL A 86 -10.19 -12.54 1.98
CA VAL A 86 -11.34 -13.46 2.08
C VAL A 86 -11.81 -13.93 0.70
N PHE A 87 -11.83 -13.04 -0.29
CA PHE A 87 -12.40 -13.31 -1.62
C PHE A 87 -11.37 -13.42 -2.75
N GLY A 88 -10.11 -13.08 -2.49
CA GLY A 88 -9.04 -13.09 -3.48
C GLY A 88 -8.64 -14.50 -3.92
N ALA A 89 -8.26 -14.62 -5.19
CA ALA A 89 -7.73 -15.87 -5.74
C ALA A 89 -6.32 -16.20 -5.20
N GLN A 90 -5.57 -15.21 -4.71
CA GLN A 90 -4.22 -15.35 -4.18
C GLN A 90 -4.14 -14.73 -2.76
N PRO A 91 -4.19 -15.53 -1.69
CA PRO A 91 -4.22 -15.02 -0.31
C PRO A 91 -2.86 -14.47 0.18
N LEU A 92 -1.77 -14.76 -0.54
CA LEU A 92 -0.43 -14.28 -0.18
C LEU A 92 -0.17 -12.82 -0.62
N THR A 93 -1.01 -12.26 -1.50
CA THR A 93 -0.86 -10.87 -1.96
C THR A 93 -1.27 -9.91 -0.85
N ILE A 94 -0.39 -8.95 -0.56
CA ILE A 94 -0.62 -7.93 0.47
C ILE A 94 -1.08 -6.65 -0.22
N ALA A 95 -2.36 -6.32 -0.05
CA ALA A 95 -2.90 -5.05 -0.52
C ALA A 95 -2.56 -3.93 0.47
N GLY A 96 -2.08 -2.81 -0.05
CA GLY A 96 -1.67 -1.64 0.73
C GLY A 96 -1.67 -0.39 -0.12
N VAL A 97 -1.65 0.77 0.54
CA VAL A 97 -1.46 2.06 -0.13
C VAL A 97 0.01 2.20 -0.52
N THR A 98 0.26 2.58 -1.77
CA THR A 98 1.61 2.69 -2.33
C THR A 98 1.99 4.13 -2.66
N GLY A 99 3.27 4.37 -2.91
CA GLY A 99 3.78 5.68 -3.35
C GLY A 99 3.15 6.16 -4.66
N PRO A 100 3.06 5.33 -5.72
CA PRO A 100 2.48 5.75 -6.99
C PRO A 100 1.03 6.25 -6.90
N ILE A 101 0.16 5.58 -6.13
CA ILE A 101 -1.22 6.05 -5.92
C ILE A 101 -1.27 7.38 -5.16
N THR A 102 -0.32 7.60 -4.24
CA THR A 102 -0.20 8.87 -3.50
C THR A 102 0.22 10.01 -4.41
N VAL A 103 1.25 9.80 -5.23
CA VAL A 103 1.71 10.77 -6.24
C VAL A 103 0.61 11.06 -7.25
N PHE A 104 -0.15 10.04 -7.67
CA PHE A 104 -1.28 10.20 -8.58
C PHE A 104 -2.37 11.09 -8.00
N ASN A 105 -2.84 10.81 -6.77
CA ASN A 105 -3.85 11.60 -6.09
C ASN A 105 -3.41 13.06 -5.86
N LYS A 106 -2.14 13.26 -5.48
CA LYS A 106 -1.52 14.58 -5.32
C LYS A 106 -1.49 15.35 -6.64
N THR A 107 -1.14 14.69 -7.73
CA THR A 107 -1.10 15.30 -9.07
C THR A 107 -2.50 15.73 -9.51
N ILE A 108 -3.51 14.87 -9.33
CA ILE A 108 -4.91 15.24 -9.61
C ILE A 108 -5.32 16.47 -8.81
N TYR A 109 -5.02 16.48 -7.51
CA TYR A 109 -5.35 17.61 -6.63
C TYR A 109 -4.73 18.92 -7.14
N ASN A 110 -3.43 18.91 -7.46
CA ASN A 110 -2.73 20.10 -7.98
C ASN A 110 -3.30 20.57 -9.33
N ILE A 111 -3.63 19.64 -10.23
CA ILE A 111 -4.23 19.97 -11.53
C ILE A 111 -5.58 20.65 -11.34
N LEU A 112 -6.42 20.13 -10.44
CA LEU A 112 -7.73 20.72 -10.15
C LEU A 112 -7.58 22.10 -9.52
N MET A 113 -6.70 22.28 -8.53
CA MET A 113 -6.49 23.58 -7.88
C MET A 113 -5.91 24.65 -8.80
N THR A 114 -5.35 24.28 -9.95
CA THR A 114 -4.88 25.23 -10.97
C THR A 114 -6.02 25.77 -11.85
N GLN A 115 -7.21 25.15 -11.82
CA GLN A 115 -8.35 25.56 -12.64
C GLN A 115 -9.11 26.75 -12.01
N SER A 116 -9.72 27.59 -12.85
CA SER A 116 -10.49 28.77 -12.39
C SER A 116 -11.80 28.45 -11.69
N ASN A 117 -12.41 27.29 -11.98
CA ASN A 117 -13.60 26.80 -11.29
C ASN A 117 -13.45 25.30 -11.00
N PRO A 118 -12.69 24.93 -9.96
CA PRO A 118 -12.42 23.53 -9.65
C PRO A 118 -13.66 22.83 -9.08
N PRO A 119 -13.94 21.58 -9.49
CA PRO A 119 -14.93 20.76 -8.81
C PRO A 119 -14.43 20.40 -7.40
N ASN A 120 -15.35 19.96 -6.54
CA ASN A 120 -14.95 19.33 -5.29
C ASN A 120 -14.05 18.12 -5.58
N TYR A 121 -12.82 18.14 -5.07
CA TYR A 121 -11.81 17.10 -5.27
C TYR A 121 -12.32 15.70 -4.90
N LEU A 122 -13.02 15.56 -3.76
CA LEU A 122 -13.53 14.27 -3.29
C LEU A 122 -14.61 13.71 -4.20
N HIS A 123 -15.40 14.58 -4.84
CA HIS A 123 -16.42 14.15 -5.81
C HIS A 123 -15.76 13.70 -7.11
N PHE A 124 -14.77 14.47 -7.58
CA PHE A 124 -14.01 14.13 -8.78
C PHE A 124 -13.26 12.80 -8.63
N ILE A 125 -12.54 12.61 -7.52
CA ILE A 125 -11.76 11.39 -7.31
C ILE A 125 -12.65 10.15 -7.16
N GLY A 126 -13.86 10.30 -6.60
CA GLY A 126 -14.85 9.23 -6.56
C GLY A 126 -15.22 8.71 -7.95
N TRP A 127 -15.40 9.61 -8.93
CA TRP A 127 -15.62 9.22 -10.33
C TRP A 127 -14.39 8.62 -10.98
N VAL A 128 -13.18 9.11 -10.69
CA VAL A 128 -11.93 8.50 -11.17
C VAL A 128 -11.85 7.04 -10.73
N TYR A 129 -12.14 6.76 -9.46
CA TYR A 129 -12.13 5.40 -8.91
C TYR A 129 -13.25 4.53 -9.49
N LEU A 130 -14.44 5.10 -9.72
CA LEU A 130 -15.55 4.38 -10.34
C LEU A 130 -15.22 3.99 -11.79
N TRP A 131 -14.65 4.92 -12.58
CA TRP A 131 -14.21 4.61 -13.94
C TRP A 131 -13.13 3.52 -13.95
N ALA A 132 -12.15 3.62 -13.05
CA ALA A 132 -11.14 2.57 -12.91
C ALA A 132 -11.79 1.22 -12.58
N ALA A 133 -12.74 1.15 -11.64
CA ALA A 133 -13.44 -0.08 -11.27
C ALA A 133 -14.22 -0.69 -12.45
N VAL A 134 -14.95 0.13 -13.21
CA VAL A 134 -15.68 -0.31 -14.41
C VAL A 134 -14.72 -0.90 -15.45
N ILE A 135 -13.58 -0.24 -15.70
CA ILE A 135 -12.58 -0.74 -16.64
C ILE A 135 -11.99 -2.06 -16.13
N HIS A 136 -11.69 -2.21 -14.84
CA HIS A 136 -11.23 -3.48 -14.26
C HIS A 136 -12.23 -4.62 -14.52
N TRP A 137 -13.53 -4.41 -14.30
CA TRP A 137 -14.55 -5.43 -14.59
C TRP A 137 -14.59 -5.81 -16.07
N ILE A 138 -14.51 -4.83 -16.96
CA ILE A 138 -14.43 -5.07 -18.41
C ILE A 138 -13.19 -5.92 -18.73
N THR A 139 -12.03 -5.58 -18.17
CA THR A 139 -10.77 -6.30 -18.44
C THR A 139 -10.79 -7.74 -17.91
N ALA A 140 -11.45 -7.98 -16.78
CA ALA A 140 -11.66 -9.31 -16.22
C ALA A 140 -12.56 -10.16 -17.13
N ILE A 141 -13.68 -9.60 -17.60
CA ILE A 141 -14.63 -10.30 -18.48
C ILE A 141 -13.99 -10.61 -19.85
N LEU A 142 -13.17 -9.69 -20.38
CA LEU A 142 -12.49 -9.84 -21.66
C LEU A 142 -11.19 -10.68 -21.60
N ASN A 143 -10.82 -11.21 -20.43
CA ASN A 143 -9.59 -11.98 -20.19
C ASN A 143 -8.31 -11.25 -20.62
N TRP A 144 -8.24 -9.92 -20.42
CA TRP A 144 -7.05 -9.13 -20.80
C TRP A 144 -5.81 -9.47 -19.96
N CYS A 145 -5.96 -10.13 -18.82
CA CYS A 145 -4.85 -10.70 -18.05
C CYS A 145 -3.96 -11.65 -18.88
N ASN A 146 -4.49 -12.24 -19.96
CA ASN A 146 -3.69 -13.06 -20.88
C ASN A 146 -2.58 -12.28 -21.61
N PHE A 147 -2.62 -10.95 -21.65
CA PHE A 147 -1.54 -10.13 -22.21
C PHE A 147 -0.28 -10.12 -21.33
N LEU A 148 -0.39 -10.51 -20.07
CA LEU A 148 0.74 -10.53 -19.14
C LEU A 148 1.81 -11.55 -19.51
N LYS A 149 1.49 -12.56 -20.32
CA LYS A 149 2.48 -13.49 -20.87
C LYS A 149 3.56 -12.81 -21.72
N TYR A 150 3.34 -11.55 -22.13
CA TYR A 150 4.31 -10.73 -22.85
C TYR A 150 5.18 -9.88 -21.91
N VAL A 151 4.84 -9.77 -20.63
CA VAL A 151 5.68 -9.11 -19.63
C VAL A 151 6.83 -10.04 -19.27
N THR A 152 8.05 -9.51 -19.34
CA THR A 152 9.28 -10.28 -19.09
C THR A 152 9.83 -9.98 -17.70
N LEU A 153 10.71 -10.86 -17.20
CA LEU A 153 11.45 -10.64 -15.94
C LEU A 153 12.16 -9.28 -15.91
N PHE A 154 12.71 -8.83 -17.05
CA PHE A 154 13.35 -7.51 -17.14
C PHE A 154 12.40 -6.37 -16.78
N SER A 155 11.15 -6.42 -17.26
CA SER A 155 10.12 -5.43 -16.94
C SER A 155 9.74 -5.49 -15.46
N CYS A 156 9.61 -6.69 -14.90
CA CYS A 156 9.28 -6.88 -13.49
C CYS A 156 10.39 -6.38 -12.56
N ASP A 157 11.64 -6.76 -12.81
CA ASP A 157 12.80 -6.34 -12.02
C ASP A 157 13.00 -4.82 -12.08
N THR A 158 12.83 -4.22 -13.26
CA THR A 158 12.93 -2.77 -13.44
C THR A 158 11.85 -2.03 -12.65
N PHE A 159 10.62 -2.54 -12.64
CA PHE A 159 9.53 -1.95 -11.86
C PHE A 159 9.75 -2.13 -10.36
N GLY A 160 10.18 -3.30 -9.90
CA GLY A 160 10.54 -3.54 -8.50
C GLY A 160 11.66 -2.62 -8.02
N PHE A 161 12.65 -2.35 -8.86
CA PHE A 161 13.69 -1.34 -8.60
C PHE A 161 13.11 0.08 -8.49
N TYR A 162 12.21 0.47 -9.40
CA TYR A 162 11.53 1.77 -9.36
C TYR A 162 10.74 1.97 -8.06
N VAL A 163 9.94 0.97 -7.65
CA VAL A 163 9.19 1.01 -6.39
C VAL A 163 10.15 1.12 -5.20
N SER A 164 11.23 0.32 -5.18
CA SER A 164 12.25 0.37 -4.12
C SER A 164 12.91 1.75 -4.01
N TRP A 165 13.20 2.40 -5.14
CA TRP A 165 13.78 3.74 -5.19
C TRP A 165 12.81 4.80 -4.64
N ILE A 166 11.53 4.72 -5.00
CA ILE A 166 10.49 5.60 -4.44
C ILE A 166 10.41 5.45 -2.93
N TYR A 167 10.43 4.22 -2.41
CA TYR A 167 10.38 3.99 -0.96
C TYR A 167 11.58 4.60 -0.25
N LEU A 168 12.79 4.49 -0.81
CA LEU A 168 13.98 5.15 -0.27
C LEU A 168 13.86 6.67 -0.27
N GLN A 169 13.45 7.25 -1.41
CA GLN A 169 13.28 8.70 -1.53
C GLN A 169 12.22 9.23 -0.56
N TYR A 170 11.08 8.54 -0.43
CA TYR A 170 10.04 8.90 0.53
C TYR A 170 10.52 8.77 1.98
N GLY A 171 11.32 7.74 2.30
CA GLY A 171 11.96 7.62 3.61
C GLY A 171 12.83 8.83 3.95
N VAL A 172 13.65 9.28 3.01
CA VAL A 172 14.45 10.52 3.17
C VAL A 172 13.55 11.74 3.30
N GLN A 173 12.48 11.84 2.52
CA GLN A 173 11.53 12.96 2.59
C GLN A 173 10.81 13.04 3.95
N VAL A 174 10.47 11.92 4.57
CA VAL A 174 9.86 11.90 5.91
C VAL A 174 10.86 12.41 6.96
N ILE A 175 12.14 12.06 6.83
CA ILE A 175 13.20 12.58 7.70
C ILE A 175 13.41 14.08 7.49
N THR A 176 13.42 14.56 6.25
CA THR A 176 13.62 16.00 5.98
C THR A 176 12.46 16.85 6.49
N ARG A 177 11.24 16.32 6.58
CA ARG A 177 10.09 17.02 7.21
C ARG A 177 10.33 17.32 8.70
N GLN A 178 11.10 16.49 9.40
CA GLN A 178 11.40 16.69 10.83
C GLN A 178 12.20 17.97 11.10
N PHE A 179 12.89 18.52 10.09
CA PHE A 179 13.61 19.79 10.21
C PHE A 179 12.69 20.99 10.45
N THR A 180 11.39 20.88 10.14
CA THR A 180 10.40 21.90 10.48
C THR A 180 10.21 22.05 12.00
N GLY A 181 10.38 20.98 12.77
CA GLY A 181 10.32 20.97 14.24
C GLY A 181 11.60 21.46 14.93
N GLY A 182 12.59 21.94 14.17
CA GLY A 182 13.88 22.40 14.66
C GLY A 182 15.01 21.37 14.53
N PHE A 183 16.25 21.86 14.60
CA PHE A 183 17.44 21.04 14.35
C PHE A 183 17.60 19.86 15.33
N VAL A 184 17.29 20.07 16.61
CA VAL A 184 17.42 19.04 17.65
C VAL A 184 16.44 17.89 17.40
N SER A 185 15.19 18.19 17.05
CA SER A 185 14.15 17.21 16.72
C SER A 185 14.56 16.38 15.49
N ALA A 186 15.04 17.04 14.44
CA ALA A 186 15.53 16.38 13.24
C ALA A 186 16.76 15.48 13.50
N ALA A 187 17.71 15.93 14.30
CA ALA A 187 18.89 15.14 14.66
C ALA A 187 18.49 13.86 15.42
N VAL A 188 17.56 13.96 16.37
CA VAL A 188 17.04 12.78 17.09
C VAL A 188 16.29 11.85 16.13
N ALA A 189 15.45 12.38 15.23
CA ALA A 189 14.76 11.56 14.25
C ALA A 189 15.73 10.80 13.33
N ILE A 190 16.81 11.44 12.87
CA ILE A 190 17.87 10.79 12.09
C ILE A 190 18.54 9.68 12.89
N ILE A 191 18.88 9.93 14.17
CA ILE A 191 19.49 8.92 15.05
C ILE A 191 18.56 7.71 15.21
N LEU A 192 17.26 7.93 15.46
CA LEU A 192 16.28 6.87 15.62
C LEU A 192 16.06 6.08 14.31
N ALA A 193 16.03 6.77 13.16
CA ALA A 193 15.93 6.12 11.85
C ALA A 193 17.15 5.25 11.55
N ILE A 194 18.37 5.77 11.75
CA ILE A 194 19.62 5.00 11.58
C ILE A 194 19.66 3.82 12.53
N LEU A 195 19.27 4.01 13.80
CA LEU A 195 19.20 2.93 14.78
C LEU A 195 18.27 1.81 14.30
N MET A 196 17.05 2.14 13.85
CA MET A 196 16.08 1.15 13.36
C MET A 196 16.63 0.39 12.15
N VAL A 197 17.26 1.09 11.20
CA VAL A 197 17.87 0.49 10.02
C VAL A 197 19.01 -0.46 10.42
N VAL A 198 19.97 0.03 11.21
CA VAL A 198 21.14 -0.76 11.62
C VAL A 198 20.73 -1.99 12.44
N THR A 199 19.83 -1.84 13.41
CA THR A 199 19.35 -2.95 14.24
C THR A 199 18.61 -4.01 13.40
N SER A 200 17.74 -3.57 12.48
CA SER A 200 17.04 -4.49 11.56
C SER A 200 18.01 -5.24 10.65
N PHE A 201 19.02 -4.56 10.10
CA PHE A 201 20.06 -5.19 9.27
C PHE A 201 20.94 -6.16 10.06
N ILE A 202 21.29 -5.82 11.31
CA ILE A 202 22.03 -6.73 12.19
C ILE A 202 21.21 -7.99 12.44
N PHE A 203 19.92 -7.89 12.78
CA PHE A 203 19.08 -9.07 12.98
C PHE A 203 18.99 -9.94 11.72
N GLN A 204 18.77 -9.33 10.54
CA GLN A 204 18.75 -10.08 9.28
C GLN A 204 20.08 -10.80 9.04
N LYS A 205 21.22 -10.10 9.16
CA LYS A 205 22.55 -10.71 8.94
C LYS A 205 22.88 -11.77 9.97
N LEU A 206 22.48 -11.58 11.22
CA LEU A 206 22.66 -12.56 12.29
C LEU A 206 21.83 -13.83 12.05
N SER A 207 20.66 -13.67 11.42
CA SER A 207 19.78 -14.79 11.05
C SER A 207 20.31 -15.64 9.88
N GLU A 208 21.21 -15.11 9.06
CA GLU A 208 21.84 -15.86 7.97
C GLU A 208 23.04 -16.68 8.47
N LYS A 209 23.71 -16.21 9.53
CA LYS A 209 24.96 -16.81 10.02
C LYS A 209 24.70 -18.04 10.91
N PRO A 210 25.62 -19.02 10.92
CA PRO A 210 25.48 -20.24 11.73
C PRO A 210 25.88 -20.06 13.20
N TYR A 211 26.02 -18.82 13.71
CA TYR A 211 26.49 -18.56 15.08
C TYR A 211 25.52 -19.05 16.17
N PHE A 212 24.23 -19.18 15.88
CA PHE A 212 23.19 -19.57 16.83
C PHE A 212 22.46 -20.86 16.44
N HIS A 213 21.82 -21.48 17.43
CA HIS A 213 20.92 -22.61 17.22
C HIS A 213 19.74 -22.21 16.31
N ARG A 214 19.24 -23.16 15.51
CA ARG A 214 18.22 -22.93 14.46
C ARG A 214 16.99 -22.17 14.95
N VAL A 215 16.49 -22.49 16.14
CA VAL A 215 15.29 -21.87 16.73
C VAL A 215 15.50 -20.39 17.00
N VAL A 216 16.63 -20.03 17.60
CA VAL A 216 17.00 -18.63 17.90
C VAL A 216 17.20 -17.86 16.60
N ARG A 217 17.88 -18.47 15.63
CA ARG A 217 18.10 -17.87 14.30
C ARG A 217 16.80 -17.54 13.58
N GLN A 218 15.84 -18.46 13.65
CA GLN A 218 14.51 -18.27 13.06
C GLN A 218 13.71 -17.19 13.78
N PHE A 219 13.74 -17.17 15.12
CA PHE A 219 13.11 -16.09 15.89
C PHE A 219 13.68 -14.71 15.53
N ILE A 220 15.00 -14.61 15.36
CA ILE A 220 15.67 -13.37 14.96
C ILE A 220 15.26 -12.94 13.54
N ALA A 221 15.16 -13.87 12.59
CA ALA A 221 14.69 -13.57 11.23
C ALA A 221 13.25 -13.02 11.24
N ASP A 222 12.40 -13.68 12.02
CA ASP A 222 10.96 -13.48 12.03
C ASP A 222 10.55 -12.19 12.79
N TYR A 223 11.15 -11.94 13.96
CA TYR A 223 10.80 -10.81 14.84
C TYR A 223 11.80 -9.64 14.81
N GLY A 224 12.90 -9.75 14.05
CA GLY A 224 13.97 -8.75 14.04
C GLY A 224 13.49 -7.34 13.70
N MET A 225 12.68 -7.19 12.63
CA MET A 225 12.14 -5.88 12.25
C MET A 225 11.10 -5.34 13.24
N PRO A 226 10.07 -6.11 13.66
CA PRO A 226 9.13 -5.65 14.70
C PRO A 226 9.80 -5.25 16.02
N ILE A 227 10.78 -6.01 16.51
CA ILE A 227 11.53 -5.69 17.73
C ILE A 227 12.32 -4.40 17.54
N SER A 228 12.99 -4.23 16.40
CA SER A 228 13.75 -3.00 16.08
C SER A 228 12.84 -1.77 16.05
N LEU A 229 11.65 -1.89 15.49
CA LEU A 229 10.65 -0.82 15.46
C LEU A 229 10.19 -0.43 16.87
N VAL A 230 9.82 -1.40 17.70
CA VAL A 230 9.36 -1.17 19.07
C VAL A 230 10.50 -0.58 19.91
N ALA A 231 11.72 -1.11 19.79
CA ALA A 231 12.88 -0.61 20.52
C ALA A 231 13.25 0.83 20.11
N ALA A 232 13.27 1.15 18.81
CA ALA A 232 13.54 2.50 18.33
C ALA A 232 12.44 3.49 18.76
N SER A 233 11.18 3.06 18.74
CA SER A 233 10.06 3.87 19.20
C SER A 233 10.10 4.08 20.73
N ALA A 234 10.45 3.06 21.51
CA ALA A 234 10.63 3.17 22.95
C ALA A 234 11.80 4.12 23.32
N MET A 235 12.90 4.08 22.56
CA MET A 235 14.03 5.00 22.73
C MET A 235 13.63 6.47 22.56
N ALA A 236 12.65 6.78 21.71
CA ALA A 236 12.14 8.15 21.55
C ALA A 236 11.53 8.72 22.85
N TYR A 237 10.98 7.86 23.70
CA TYR A 237 10.41 8.23 25.00
C TYR A 237 11.41 8.13 26.17
N TRP A 238 12.66 7.75 25.90
CA TRP A 238 13.63 7.47 26.95
C TRP A 238 14.60 8.64 27.20
N GLY A 239 14.69 9.07 28.46
CA GLY A 239 15.71 10.01 28.93
C GLY A 239 15.68 11.37 28.20
N ARG A 240 16.86 11.86 27.81
CA ARG A 240 17.01 13.17 27.14
C ARG A 240 16.43 13.23 25.71
N LEU A 241 16.13 12.08 25.11
CA LEU A 241 15.51 12.01 23.78
C LEU A 241 14.04 12.45 23.84
N HIS A 242 13.36 12.20 24.97
CA HIS A 242 11.99 12.66 25.16
C HIS A 242 11.90 14.19 25.18
N SER A 243 12.91 14.85 25.75
CA SER A 243 12.98 16.32 25.81
C SER A 243 13.18 17.00 24.46
N ALA A 244 13.50 16.24 23.40
CA ALA A 244 13.72 16.77 22.06
C ALA A 244 12.42 16.99 21.25
N ASN A 245 11.26 16.60 21.78
CA ASN A 245 9.93 16.77 21.14
C ASN A 245 9.95 16.36 19.65
N VAL A 246 10.36 15.12 19.39
CA VAL A 246 10.27 14.53 18.04
C VAL A 246 8.82 14.53 17.59
N LEU A 247 8.54 14.87 16.33
CA LEU A 247 7.18 14.83 15.81
C LEU A 247 6.68 13.38 15.86
N THR A 248 5.58 13.19 16.56
CA THR A 248 4.88 11.91 16.63
C THR A 248 3.79 11.85 15.58
N LEU A 249 3.29 10.65 15.33
CA LEU A 249 2.20 10.47 14.37
C LEU A 249 0.96 11.26 14.81
N PRO A 250 0.27 11.95 13.88
CA PRO A 250 -0.93 12.68 14.22
C PRO A 250 -2.01 11.72 14.73
N VAL A 251 -2.37 11.84 16.00
CA VAL A 251 -3.48 11.08 16.59
C VAL A 251 -4.72 11.97 16.56
N GLY A 252 -5.70 11.58 15.73
CA GLY A 252 -7.03 12.21 15.69
C GLY A 252 -8.03 11.49 16.59
N GLY A 253 -9.24 12.06 16.73
CA GLY A 253 -10.36 11.38 17.36
C GLY A 253 -10.68 10.05 16.66
N ALA A 254 -11.03 9.02 17.42
CA ALA A 254 -11.31 7.68 16.88
C ALA A 254 -12.41 7.75 15.81
N PHE A 255 -12.11 7.20 14.61
CA PHE A 255 -13.06 7.09 13.49
C PHE A 255 -13.76 8.41 13.11
N GLN A 256 -13.07 9.54 13.25
CA GLN A 256 -13.56 10.81 12.71
C GLN A 256 -13.08 10.99 11.27
N ALA A 257 -13.98 11.49 10.44
CA ALA A 257 -13.67 11.88 9.08
C ALA A 257 -12.86 13.18 9.07
N ALA A 258 -12.07 13.39 8.02
CA ALA A 258 -11.25 14.59 7.89
C ALA A 258 -12.11 15.86 7.96
N ASN A 259 -11.65 16.86 8.72
CA ASN A 259 -12.34 18.16 8.88
C ASN A 259 -13.80 18.07 9.37
N GLY A 260 -14.20 16.98 10.04
CA GLY A 260 -15.57 16.82 10.59
C GLY A 260 -16.65 16.58 9.53
N ARG A 261 -16.27 16.17 8.30
CA ARG A 261 -17.20 15.89 7.20
C ARG A 261 -18.03 14.61 7.43
N SER A 262 -19.08 14.42 6.63
CA SER A 262 -19.76 13.12 6.57
C SER A 262 -18.85 12.05 5.95
N TRP A 263 -18.90 10.83 6.48
CA TRP A 263 -18.14 9.68 5.95
C TRP A 263 -18.47 9.39 4.48
N LEU A 264 -19.76 9.42 4.13
CA LEU A 264 -20.21 9.23 2.76
C LEU A 264 -20.00 10.52 1.96
N VAL A 265 -19.16 10.44 0.93
CA VAL A 265 -18.99 11.50 -0.07
C VAL A 265 -20.02 11.29 -1.16
N LYS A 266 -20.83 12.32 -1.43
CA LYS A 266 -21.85 12.28 -2.49
C LYS A 266 -21.24 12.57 -3.86
N PHE A 267 -20.37 11.68 -4.33
CA PHE A 267 -19.65 11.86 -5.58
C PHE A 267 -20.60 11.99 -6.80
N TRP A 268 -21.82 11.48 -6.72
CA TRP A 268 -22.85 11.62 -7.77
C TRP A 268 -23.41 13.05 -7.93
N GLU A 269 -23.15 13.97 -7.00
CA GLU A 269 -23.53 15.39 -7.13
C GLU A 269 -22.54 16.21 -7.98
N LEU A 270 -21.62 15.55 -8.69
CA LEU A 270 -20.67 16.18 -9.59
C LEU A 270 -21.32 16.56 -10.93
N ASP A 271 -21.02 17.75 -11.43
CA ASP A 271 -21.44 18.18 -12.77
C ASP A 271 -20.94 17.20 -13.86
N GLY A 272 -21.81 16.92 -14.84
CA GLY A 272 -21.58 15.91 -15.87
C GLY A 272 -20.33 16.17 -16.71
N LYS A 273 -19.96 17.46 -16.88
CA LYS A 273 -18.70 17.86 -17.53
C LYS A 273 -17.48 17.22 -16.85
N TRP A 274 -17.41 17.29 -15.52
CA TRP A 274 -16.28 16.77 -14.76
C TRP A 274 -16.29 15.25 -14.67
N THR A 275 -17.46 14.63 -14.74
CA THR A 275 -17.62 13.18 -14.81
C THR A 275 -16.93 12.58 -16.05
N GLY A 276 -17.05 13.23 -17.21
CA GLY A 276 -16.33 12.82 -18.42
C GLY A 276 -14.82 13.07 -18.35
N ILE A 277 -14.40 14.19 -17.76
CA ILE A 277 -12.98 14.54 -17.56
C ILE A 277 -12.28 13.58 -16.60
N ALA A 278 -13.01 12.90 -15.71
CA ALA A 278 -12.45 11.89 -14.81
C ALA A 278 -12.01 10.59 -15.52
N LEU A 279 -12.53 10.30 -16.72
CA LEU A 279 -12.28 9.04 -17.42
C LEU A 279 -10.79 8.80 -17.77
N PRO A 280 -10.03 9.75 -18.37
CA PRO A 280 -8.60 9.58 -18.61
C PRO A 280 -7.80 9.26 -17.35
N PHE A 281 -8.12 9.92 -16.22
CA PHE A 281 -7.50 9.60 -14.94
C PHE A 281 -7.86 8.18 -14.48
N GLY A 282 -9.11 7.76 -14.67
CA GLY A 282 -9.54 6.39 -14.38
C GLY A 282 -8.80 5.33 -15.20
N ILE A 283 -8.51 5.63 -16.48
CA ILE A 283 -7.71 4.75 -17.35
C ILE A 283 -6.26 4.65 -16.84
N ILE A 284 -5.64 5.77 -16.46
CA ILE A 284 -4.27 5.77 -15.91
C ILE A 284 -4.23 4.97 -14.60
N LEU A 285 -5.22 5.16 -13.73
CA LEU A 285 -5.34 4.40 -12.48
C LEU A 285 -5.55 2.91 -12.73
N TRP A 286 -6.35 2.55 -13.74
CA TRP A 286 -6.50 1.17 -14.16
C TRP A 286 -5.17 0.58 -14.65
N ILE A 287 -4.41 1.29 -15.49
CA ILE A 287 -3.09 0.84 -15.95
C ILE A 287 -2.18 0.63 -14.74
N LEU A 288 -2.16 1.56 -13.80
CA LEU A 288 -1.32 1.48 -12.60
C LEU A 288 -1.62 0.20 -11.81
N PHE A 289 -2.87 -0.05 -11.42
CA PHE A 289 -3.22 -1.24 -10.65
C PHE A 289 -3.12 -2.54 -11.46
N PHE A 290 -3.42 -2.49 -12.76
CA PHE A 290 -3.23 -3.64 -13.63
C PHE A 290 -1.76 -4.02 -13.70
N PHE A 291 -0.82 -3.08 -13.82
CA PHE A 291 0.60 -3.43 -13.76
C PHE A 291 1.04 -3.86 -12.37
N ASP A 292 0.66 -3.12 -11.33
CA ASP A 292 1.10 -3.37 -9.95
C ASP A 292 0.69 -4.78 -9.47
N HIS A 293 -0.55 -5.19 -9.71
CA HIS A 293 -1.04 -6.51 -9.32
C HIS A 293 -0.40 -7.67 -10.09
N ASN A 294 0.07 -7.42 -11.31
CA ASN A 294 0.57 -8.47 -12.19
C ASN A 294 2.09 -8.60 -12.19
N VAL A 295 2.79 -7.55 -11.76
CA VAL A 295 4.25 -7.51 -11.64
C VAL A 295 4.71 -7.86 -10.23
N SER A 296 3.92 -7.53 -9.20
CA SER A 296 4.19 -7.86 -7.79
C SER A 296 4.03 -9.35 -7.50
#